data_AF-W4QCL5-F1
#
_entry.id   AF-W4QCL5-F1
#
_cell.length_a   1.000
_cell.length_b   1.000
_cell.length_c   1.000
_cell.angle_alpha   90.00
_cell.angle_beta   90.00
_cell.angle_gamma   90.00
#
_symmetry.space_group_name_H-M   'P 1'
#
loop_
_entity.id
_entity.type
_entity.pdbx_description
1 polymer ?
#
loop_
_entity_poly.entity_id
_entity_poly.type
_entity_poly.pdbx_seq_one_letter_code
_entity_poly.pdbx_strand_id
1 'polypeptide(L)'
;MLKDKAKYGVGIDYGYGVMQFKHVPLLMPKKFTVWGHAGATGAYMFYHEKLDTYLIGTFNGFSYETKAVRFMLMKVIHQLAKHT
;
A
#
# COMPACT_ATOMS: atom_id res chain seq x y z
N MET A 1 8.86 15.46 -6.95
CA MET A 1 8.24 14.28 -6.30
C MET A 1 8.51 14.18 -4.80
N LEU A 2 9.73 13.89 -4.30
CA LEU A 2 9.94 13.64 -2.85
C LEU A 2 9.61 14.81 -1.93
N LYS A 3 9.71 16.05 -2.43
CA LYS A 3 9.46 17.30 -1.67
C LYS A 3 8.01 17.80 -1.75
N ASP A 4 7.20 17.24 -2.62
CA ASP A 4 5.83 17.69 -2.88
C ASP A 4 4.85 16.55 -2.59
N LYS A 5 4.81 16.21 -1.30
CA LYS A 5 3.93 15.22 -0.71
C LYS A 5 3.52 15.68 0.69
N ALA A 6 2.28 15.43 1.05
CA ALA A 6 1.71 15.75 2.35
C ALA A 6 1.49 14.46 3.18
N LYS A 7 1.44 14.60 4.50
CA LYS A 7 1.04 13.50 5.38
C LYS A 7 -0.46 13.25 5.16
N TYR A 8 -0.80 12.04 4.72
CA TYR A 8 -2.19 11.61 4.55
C TYR A 8 -2.71 10.87 5.79
N GLY A 9 -1.85 10.05 6.39
CA GLY A 9 -2.16 9.29 7.60
C GLY A 9 -0.89 8.83 8.31
N VAL A 10 -1.06 8.11 9.42
CA VAL A 10 0.08 7.48 10.10
C VAL A 10 0.72 6.48 9.14
N GLY A 11 1.99 6.71 8.80
CA GLY A 11 2.71 5.86 7.87
C GLY A 11 2.34 6.03 6.39
N ILE A 12 1.53 7.02 6.02
CA ILE A 12 1.14 7.24 4.62
C ILE A 12 1.40 8.69 4.24
N ASP A 13 2.27 8.89 3.25
CA ASP A 13 2.41 10.17 2.55
C ASP A 13 1.60 10.12 1.24
N TYR A 14 1.22 11.29 0.73
CA TYR A 14 0.43 11.42 -0.48
C TYR A 14 0.89 12.60 -1.34
N GLY A 15 1.05 12.38 -2.64
CA GLY A 15 1.39 13.42 -3.60
C GLY A 15 1.20 12.92 -5.03
N TYR A 16 0.82 13.81 -5.95
CA TYR A 16 0.59 13.47 -7.37
C TYR A 16 -0.37 12.30 -7.61
N GLY A 17 -1.37 12.10 -6.73
CA GLY A 17 -2.28 10.96 -6.87
C GLY A 17 -1.71 9.63 -6.35
N VAL A 18 -0.54 9.63 -5.70
CA VAL A 18 0.14 8.40 -5.25
C VAL A 18 0.22 8.39 -3.73
N MET A 19 -0.32 7.33 -3.13
CA MET A 19 -0.13 6.94 -1.73
C MET A 19 1.23 6.23 -1.57
N GLN A 20 1.99 6.62 -0.55
CA GLN A 20 3.30 6.04 -0.22
C GLN A 20 3.26 5.51 1.22
N PHE A 21 3.23 4.18 1.36
CA PHE A 21 3.28 3.50 2.64
C PHE A 21 4.74 3.47 3.09
N LYS A 22 5.05 4.05 4.26
CA LYS A 22 6.40 4.14 4.82
C LYS A 22 6.54 3.41 6.15
N HIS A 23 7.71 2.86 6.41
CA HIS A 23 7.99 2.24 7.69
C HIS A 23 7.69 3.18 8.87
N VAL A 24 6.92 2.69 9.83
CA VAL A 24 6.72 3.32 11.14
C VAL A 24 7.11 2.28 12.19
N PRO A 25 8.05 2.59 13.10
CA PRO A 25 8.43 1.67 14.17
C PRO A 25 7.20 1.13 14.90
N LEU A 26 7.16 -0.19 15.12
CA LEU A 26 6.08 -0.95 15.77
C LEU A 26 4.71 -0.99 15.04
N LEU A 27 4.34 0.02 14.25
CA LEU A 27 3.02 0.10 13.60
C LEU A 27 3.01 -0.41 12.16
N MET A 28 4.06 -0.11 11.38
CA MET A 28 4.12 -0.48 9.96
C MET A 28 5.50 -1.03 9.61
N PRO A 29 5.69 -2.37 9.62
CA PRO A 29 6.96 -3.02 9.29
C PRO A 29 7.51 -2.61 7.92
N LYS A 30 8.85 -2.62 7.76
CA LYS A 30 9.52 -2.24 6.50
C LYS A 30 9.03 -3.02 5.28
N LYS A 31 8.61 -4.27 5.46
CA LYS A 31 8.04 -5.11 4.40
C LYS A 31 6.71 -4.61 3.84
N PHE A 32 6.08 -3.60 4.44
CA PHE A 32 4.85 -2.98 3.93
C PHE A 32 5.14 -1.66 3.21
N THR A 33 6.40 -1.36 2.91
CA THR A 33 6.78 -0.17 2.15
C THR A 33 6.43 -0.38 0.68
N VAL A 34 5.40 0.33 0.21
CA VAL A 34 4.87 0.26 -1.16
C VAL A 34 4.38 1.64 -1.59
N TRP A 35 4.27 1.88 -2.90
CA TRP A 35 3.66 3.10 -3.43
C TRP A 35 2.71 2.82 -4.58
N GLY A 36 1.63 3.58 -4.69
CA GLY A 36 0.53 3.30 -5.61
C GLY A 36 -0.74 4.02 -5.19
N HIS A 37 -1.91 3.43 -5.41
CA HIS A 37 -3.18 4.03 -4.97
C HIS A 37 -4.28 2.99 -4.75
N ALA A 38 -5.27 3.35 -3.95
CA ALA A 38 -6.50 2.58 -3.74
C ALA A 38 -7.73 3.44 -4.02
N GLY A 39 -8.72 2.88 -4.71
CA GLY A 39 -9.99 3.53 -5.03
C GLY A 39 -11.12 3.11 -4.09
N ALA A 40 -12.19 3.90 -4.07
CA ALA A 40 -13.33 3.74 -3.17
C ALA A 40 -14.03 2.37 -3.27
N THR A 41 -13.96 1.69 -4.41
CA THR A 41 -14.59 0.37 -4.64
C THR A 41 -13.70 -0.81 -4.24
N GLY A 42 -12.62 -0.57 -3.50
CA GLY A 42 -11.65 -1.61 -3.13
C GLY A 42 -10.74 -2.03 -4.29
N ALA A 43 -10.71 -1.28 -5.39
CA ALA A 43 -9.68 -1.39 -6.42
C ALA A 43 -8.35 -0.85 -5.91
N TYR A 44 -7.23 -1.49 -6.22
CA TYR A 44 -5.92 -1.01 -5.84
C TYR A 44 -4.84 -1.42 -6.86
N MET A 45 -3.79 -0.61 -6.91
CA MET A 45 -2.54 -0.92 -7.58
C MET A 45 -1.38 -0.35 -6.77
N PHE A 46 -0.44 -1.19 -6.36
CA PHE A 46 0.75 -0.78 -5.62
C PHE A 46 1.99 -1.49 -6.17
N TYR A 47 3.11 -0.78 -6.19
CA TYR A 47 4.42 -1.33 -6.50
C TYR A 47 5.23 -1.53 -5.22
N HIS A 48 5.94 -2.66 -5.15
CA HIS A 48 6.80 -3.04 -4.03
C HIS A 48 8.26 -3.16 -4.48
N GLU A 49 9.06 -2.11 -4.23
CA GLU A 49 10.45 -2.00 -4.70
C GLU A 49 11.34 -3.20 -4.35
N LYS A 50 11.37 -3.65 -3.07
CA LYS A 50 12.25 -4.77 -2.67
C LYS A 50 11.89 -6.10 -3.36
N LEU A 51 10.62 -6.30 -3.71
CA LEU A 51 10.14 -7.51 -4.37
C LEU A 51 10.12 -7.35 -5.89
N ASP A 52 10.38 -6.15 -6.41
CA ASP A 52 10.21 -5.79 -7.82
C ASP A 52 8.88 -6.31 -8.40
N THR A 53 7.78 -5.99 -7.71
CA THR A 53 6.47 -6.59 -8.00
C THR A 53 5.35 -5.55 -7.94
N TYR A 54 4.48 -5.58 -8.95
CA TYR A 54 3.19 -4.89 -8.94
C TYR A 54 2.10 -5.77 -8.34
N LEU A 55 1.28 -5.20 -7.46
CA LEU A 55 0.14 -5.81 -6.82
C LEU A 55 -1.11 -5.06 -7.26
N ILE A 56 -1.95 -5.73 -8.05
CA ILE A 56 -3.15 -5.16 -8.64
C ILE A 56 -4.34 -6.04 -8.27
N GLY A 57 -5.44 -5.44 -7.83
CA GLY A 57 -6.64 -6.19 -7.49
C GLY A 57 -7.86 -5.31 -7.26
N THR A 58 -9.03 -5.94 -7.15
CA THR A 58 -10.29 -5.26 -6.83
C THR A 58 -11.24 -6.18 -6.09
N PHE A 59 -12.05 -5.61 -5.21
CA PHE A 59 -13.16 -6.28 -4.52
C PHE A 59 -14.54 -5.80 -5.03
N ASN A 60 -14.56 -4.87 -5.99
CA ASN A 60 -15.75 -4.36 -6.66
C ASN A 60 -16.90 -3.93 -5.71
N GLY A 61 -16.57 -3.20 -4.64
CA GLY A 61 -17.58 -2.74 -3.70
C GLY A 61 -17.09 -1.65 -2.75
N PHE A 62 -17.95 -0.66 -2.49
CA PHE A 62 -17.63 0.50 -1.64
C PHE A 62 -17.30 0.13 -0.18
N SER A 63 -17.77 -1.03 0.30
CA SER A 63 -17.48 -1.50 1.66
C SER A 63 -16.06 -2.09 1.82
N TYR A 64 -15.24 -2.07 0.76
CA TYR A 64 -13.93 -2.72 0.70
C TYR A 64 -12.73 -1.79 0.55
N GLU A 65 -12.89 -0.47 0.45
CA GLU A 65 -11.78 0.50 0.28
C GLU A 65 -10.55 0.17 1.16
N THR A 66 -10.71 0.22 2.49
CA THR A 66 -9.63 -0.09 3.43
C THR A 66 -9.36 -1.60 3.54
N LYS A 67 -10.38 -2.44 3.36
CA LYS A 67 -10.25 -3.91 3.52
C LYS A 67 -9.37 -4.52 2.43
N ALA A 68 -9.47 -4.01 1.20
CA ALA A 68 -8.69 -4.45 0.06
C ALA A 68 -7.20 -4.18 0.26
N VAL A 69 -6.85 -2.96 0.68
CA VAL A 69 -5.47 -2.59 1.02
C VAL A 69 -4.94 -3.43 2.18
N ARG A 70 -5.75 -3.63 3.23
CA ARG A 70 -5.37 -4.49 4.36
C ARG A 70 -5.13 -5.94 3.92
N PHE A 71 -5.95 -6.47 3.02
CA PHE A 71 -5.76 -7.81 2.46
C PHE A 71 -4.43 -7.90 1.69
N MET A 72 -4.16 -6.94 0.80
CA MET A 72 -2.89 -6.87 0.04
C MET A 72 -1.68 -6.87 0.99
N LEU A 73 -1.66 -6.00 1.99
CA LEU A 73 -0.55 -5.91 2.95
C LEU A 73 -0.40 -7.20 3.78
N MET A 74 -1.48 -7.63 4.44
CA MET A 74 -1.42 -8.65 5.49
C MET A 74 -1.47 -10.09 4.97
N LYS A 75 -2.01 -10.32 3.77
CA LYS A 75 -2.20 -11.66 3.20
C LYS A 75 -1.36 -11.90 1.96
N VAL A 76 -1.07 -10.87 1.17
CA VAL A 76 -0.24 -11.02 -0.04
C VAL A 76 1.22 -10.70 0.26
N ILE A 77 1.53 -9.44 0.56
CA ILE A 77 2.92 -9.00 0.82
C ILE A 77 3.53 -9.75 2.00
N HIS A 78 2.75 -9.96 3.07
CA HIS A 78 3.23 -10.73 4.22
C HIS A 78 3.70 -12.14 3.84
N GLN A 79 3.07 -12.80 2.87
CA GLN A 79 3.46 -14.14 2.43
C GLN A 79 4.63 -14.08 1.45
N LEU A 80 4.61 -13.16 0.48
CA LEU A 80 5.70 -12.99 -0.48
C LEU A 80 7.03 -12.69 0.23
N ALA A 81 7.00 -11.81 1.23
CA ALA A 81 8.18 -11.43 2.01
C ALA A 81 8.71 -12.54 2.96
N LYS A 82 8.12 -13.74 3.00
CA LYS A 82 8.71 -14.90 3.69
C LYS A 82 9.73 -15.65 2.84
N HIS A 83 9.69 -15.44 1.53
CA HIS A 83 10.49 -16.18 0.55
C HIS A 83 11.61 -15.29 -0.06
N THR A 84 11.90 -14.15 0.56
CA THR A 84 12.88 -13.13 0.15
C THR A 84 13.59 -12.53 1.35
#